data_AF-A0A3N5GGA0-F1
#
_entry.id   AF-A0A3N5GGA0-F1
#
_cell.length_a   1.000
_cell.length_b   1.000
_cell.length_c   1.000
_cell.angle_alpha   90.00
_cell.angle_beta   90.00
_cell.angle_gamma   90.00
#
_symmetry.space_group_name_H-M   'P 1'
#
loop_
_entity.id
_entity.type
_entity.pdbx_description
1 polymer ?
#
loop_
_entity_poly.entity_id
_entity_poly.type
_entity_poly.pdbx_seq_one_letter_code
_entity_poly.pdbx_strand_id
1 'polypeptide(L)'
;MKLRLSYFGWMVTRHLADTSQLRLGVSPSDDLLLDLWTGALAPASGSLAEKQLLADGLIELVDDSIGKEQTFLRCRRNPFEHLTKIIFEFTTLCNFNCAHCYNTRVPRLTEANPELLAQAAGTFLQMGIRRFDFIGGEVSRYGNGWLELARQIRTRGDDIVISLYTNGWWLEQSHFQAAGKEYADTWEYLVDLKANGVSHVVFSLDGQGELHDASRHHPGLYRRIMSGLAQIRQAGLEPRVSLLIRPKWSDS
;
A
#
# COMPACT_ATOMS: atom_id res chain seq x y z
N MET A 1 3.01 38.49 0.50
CA MET A 1 3.09 37.02 0.45
C MET A 1 1.74 36.44 0.79
N LYS A 2 1.34 35.37 0.09
CA LYS A 2 0.12 34.60 0.37
C LYS A 2 0.49 33.16 0.75
N LEU A 3 -0.48 32.44 1.26
CA LEU A 3 -0.42 31.02 1.56
C LEU A 3 -1.27 30.27 0.54
N ARG A 4 -0.84 29.06 0.18
CA ARG A 4 -1.66 28.05 -0.49
C ARG A 4 -1.40 26.67 0.08
N LEU A 5 -2.28 25.71 -0.21
CA LEU A 5 -2.01 24.30 0.06
C LEU A 5 -0.85 23.78 -0.79
N SER A 6 0.07 23.05 -0.17
CA SER A 6 1.06 22.25 -0.90
C SER A 6 0.36 21.09 -1.63
N TYR A 7 1.06 20.31 -2.46
CA TYR A 7 0.46 19.11 -3.05
C TYR A 7 0.07 18.07 -1.99
N PHE A 8 0.90 17.94 -0.95
CA PHE A 8 0.63 17.07 0.19
C PHE A 8 -0.56 17.60 1.00
N GLY A 9 -0.56 18.87 1.37
CA GLY A 9 -1.65 19.47 2.13
C GLY A 9 -2.98 19.49 1.40
N TRP A 10 -2.98 19.60 0.07
CA TRP A 10 -4.20 19.42 -0.74
C TRP A 10 -4.82 18.04 -0.51
N MET A 11 -4.02 16.97 -0.56
CA MET A 11 -4.49 15.60 -0.36
C MET A 11 -5.01 15.37 1.06
N VAL A 12 -4.29 15.87 2.07
CA VAL A 12 -4.70 15.79 3.48
C VAL A 12 -6.01 16.56 3.71
N THR A 13 -6.08 17.80 3.24
CA THR A 13 -7.26 18.66 3.43
C THR A 13 -8.49 18.08 2.74
N ARG A 14 -8.32 17.58 1.51
CA ARG A 14 -9.39 16.86 0.79
C ARG A 14 -9.88 15.65 1.59
N HIS A 15 -8.97 14.83 2.10
CA HIS A 15 -9.34 13.66 2.91
C HIS A 15 -10.13 14.06 4.17
N LEU A 16 -9.68 15.09 4.89
CA LEU A 16 -10.38 15.60 6.07
C LEU A 16 -11.76 16.16 5.71
N ALA A 17 -11.89 16.84 4.56
CA ALA A 17 -13.17 17.35 4.07
C ALA A 17 -14.13 16.21 3.68
N ASP A 18 -13.67 15.24 2.89
CA ASP A 18 -14.45 14.10 2.41
C ASP A 18 -14.94 13.21 3.57
N THR A 19 -14.17 13.14 4.66
CA THR A 19 -14.52 12.38 5.88
C THR A 19 -15.24 13.22 6.93
N SER A 20 -15.62 14.47 6.62
CA SER A 20 -16.30 15.38 7.54
C SER A 20 -15.55 15.65 8.87
N GLN A 21 -14.23 15.56 8.82
CA GLN A 21 -13.32 15.83 9.93
C GLN A 21 -12.84 17.28 9.93
N LEU A 22 -12.88 17.98 8.79
CA LEU A 22 -12.56 19.40 8.71
C LEU A 22 -13.78 20.27 9.08
N ARG A 23 -13.68 21.07 10.15
CA ARG A 23 -14.81 21.88 10.65
C ARG A 23 -14.37 23.27 11.12
N LEU A 24 -15.11 24.29 10.68
CA LEU A 24 -14.89 25.67 11.11
C LEU A 24 -15.13 25.84 12.62
N GLY A 25 -14.26 26.60 13.29
CA GLY A 25 -14.31 26.92 14.70
C GLY A 25 -13.78 25.84 15.64
N VAL A 26 -13.29 24.71 15.11
CA VAL A 26 -12.67 23.65 15.92
C VAL A 26 -11.24 23.98 16.29
N SER A 27 -10.45 24.46 15.34
CA SER A 27 -9.07 24.89 15.58
C SER A 27 -8.65 25.97 14.57
N PRO A 28 -7.72 26.87 14.92
CA PRO A 28 -7.18 27.84 13.97
C PRO A 28 -6.50 27.18 12.75
N SER A 29 -6.01 25.96 12.89
CA SER A 29 -5.44 25.19 11.78
C SER A 29 -6.53 24.69 10.83
N ASP A 30 -7.63 24.17 11.37
CA ASP A 30 -8.78 23.70 10.61
C ASP A 30 -9.42 24.85 9.82
N ASP A 31 -9.56 26.02 10.47
CA ASP A 31 -10.09 27.23 9.85
C ASP A 31 -9.21 27.65 8.66
N LEU A 32 -7.89 27.69 8.84
CA LEU A 32 -6.97 28.06 7.77
C LEU A 32 -6.96 27.02 6.63
N LEU A 33 -7.01 25.72 6.94
CA LEU A 33 -7.11 24.68 5.90
C LEU A 33 -8.43 24.79 5.12
N LEU A 34 -9.53 25.10 5.79
CA LEU A 34 -10.85 25.29 5.15
C LEU A 34 -10.88 26.55 4.27
N ASP A 35 -10.28 27.65 4.74
CA ASP A 35 -10.12 28.87 3.96
C ASP A 35 -9.29 28.63 2.70
N LEU A 36 -8.20 27.89 2.81
CA LEU A 36 -7.36 27.55 1.65
C LEU A 36 -8.02 26.53 0.72
N TRP A 37 -8.78 25.58 1.26
CA TRP A 37 -9.53 24.59 0.48
C TRP A 37 -10.61 25.24 -0.40
N THR A 38 -11.36 26.19 0.16
CA THR A 38 -12.47 26.85 -0.54
C THR A 38 -12.03 28.11 -1.30
N GLY A 39 -11.02 28.82 -0.79
CA GLY A 39 -10.57 30.12 -1.29
C GLY A 39 -9.27 30.11 -2.12
N ALA A 40 -8.58 28.96 -2.21
CA ALA A 40 -7.26 28.72 -2.81
C ALA A 40 -6.06 29.46 -2.20
N LEU A 41 -6.27 30.70 -1.75
CA LEU A 41 -5.22 31.58 -1.22
C LEU A 41 -5.71 32.29 0.03
N ALA A 42 -4.83 32.41 1.03
CA ALA A 42 -5.04 33.20 2.24
C ALA A 42 -3.85 34.17 2.45
N PRO A 43 -4.05 35.35 3.05
CA PRO A 43 -2.94 36.23 3.41
C PRO A 43 -2.07 35.59 4.49
N ALA A 44 -0.75 35.76 4.41
CA ALA A 44 0.15 35.34 5.48
C ALA A 44 -0.03 36.25 6.70
N SER A 45 -0.21 35.63 7.87
CA SER A 45 -0.50 36.28 9.15
C SER A 45 0.62 36.12 10.19
N GLY A 46 1.48 35.11 10.01
CA GLY A 46 2.51 34.73 10.98
C GLY A 46 1.97 34.08 12.26
N SER A 47 0.71 33.62 12.25
CA SER A 47 0.07 32.95 13.38
C SER A 47 0.79 31.65 13.78
N LEU A 48 0.55 31.15 15.00
CA LEU A 48 1.13 29.88 15.45
C LEU A 48 0.66 28.70 14.59
N ALA A 49 -0.62 28.67 14.21
CA ALA A 49 -1.19 27.64 13.35
C ALA A 49 -0.56 27.66 11.95
N GLU A 50 -0.35 28.85 11.37
CA GLU A 50 0.36 28.99 10.09
C GLU A 50 1.78 28.44 10.17
N LYS A 51 2.53 28.78 11.23
CA LYS A 51 3.89 28.28 11.43
C LYS A 51 3.93 26.74 11.55
N GLN A 52 2.95 26.17 12.25
CA GLN A 52 2.82 24.72 12.39
C GLN A 52 2.51 24.06 11.05
N LEU A 53 1.51 24.54 10.32
CA LEU A 53 1.14 23.98 9.01
C LEU A 53 2.24 24.14 7.95
N LEU A 54 3.06 25.20 8.03
CA LEU A 54 4.27 25.35 7.21
C LEU A 54 5.32 24.31 7.57
N ALA A 55 5.56 24.08 8.87
CA ALA A 55 6.52 23.09 9.36
C ALA A 55 6.10 21.65 8.99
N ASP A 56 4.79 21.37 9.02
CA ASP A 56 4.20 20.09 8.61
C ASP A 56 4.13 19.93 7.07
N GLY A 57 4.49 20.97 6.32
CA GLY A 57 4.49 20.96 4.85
C GLY A 57 3.09 20.93 4.23
N LEU A 58 2.04 21.24 4.99
CA LEU A 58 0.65 21.27 4.51
C LEU A 58 0.37 22.53 3.68
N ILE A 59 1.01 23.63 4.01
CA ILE A 59 0.89 24.90 3.28
C ILE A 59 2.26 25.39 2.82
N GLU A 60 2.28 26.29 1.86
CA GLU A 60 3.48 26.94 1.36
C GLU A 60 3.24 28.44 1.10
N LEU A 61 4.29 29.23 1.28
CA LEU A 61 4.30 30.65 0.96
C LEU A 61 4.49 30.86 -0.54
N VAL A 62 3.72 31.80 -1.09
CA VAL A 62 3.78 32.19 -2.50
C VAL A 62 3.78 33.71 -2.66
N ASP A 63 4.34 34.16 -3.78
CA ASP A 63 4.36 35.57 -4.15
C ASP A 63 2.95 36.13 -4.38
N ASP A 64 2.78 37.43 -4.16
CA ASP A 64 1.47 38.09 -4.29
C ASP A 64 0.96 38.12 -5.74
N SER A 65 1.83 37.95 -6.73
CA SER A 65 1.47 37.80 -8.15
C SER A 65 0.72 36.51 -8.47
N ILE A 66 0.80 35.49 -7.60
CA ILE A 66 0.08 34.22 -7.83
C ILE A 66 -1.42 34.44 -7.63
N GLY A 67 -2.18 34.09 -8.67
CA GLY A 67 -3.63 34.17 -8.72
C GLY A 67 -4.34 32.91 -8.21
N LYS A 68 -5.62 33.06 -7.89
CA LYS A 68 -6.48 31.94 -7.46
C LYS A 68 -6.64 30.88 -8.55
N GLU A 69 -6.86 31.30 -9.79
CA GLU A 69 -7.05 30.39 -10.94
C GLU A 69 -5.83 29.50 -11.16
N GLN A 70 -4.63 30.08 -11.17
CA GLN A 70 -3.38 29.32 -11.27
C GLN A 70 -3.23 28.29 -10.13
N THR A 71 -3.65 28.66 -8.92
CA THR A 71 -3.60 27.78 -7.75
C THR A 71 -4.58 26.62 -7.88
N PHE A 72 -5.83 26.88 -8.28
CA PHE A 72 -6.79 25.81 -8.54
C PHE A 72 -6.34 24.89 -9.67
N LEU A 73 -5.79 25.42 -10.77
CA LEU A 73 -5.24 24.62 -11.86
C LEU A 73 -4.10 23.72 -11.40
N ARG A 74 -3.23 24.21 -10.51
CA ARG A 74 -2.17 23.41 -9.88
C ARG A 74 -2.75 22.28 -9.04
N CYS A 75 -3.75 22.56 -8.20
CA CYS A 75 -4.42 21.54 -7.39
C CYS A 75 -5.09 20.45 -8.24
N ARG A 76 -5.75 20.83 -9.34
CA ARG A 76 -6.33 19.88 -10.31
C ARG A 76 -5.29 19.02 -11.04
N ARG A 77 -4.04 19.47 -11.08
CA ARG A 77 -2.89 18.76 -11.67
C ARG A 77 -1.97 18.18 -10.60
N ASN A 78 -2.47 18.01 -9.38
CA ASN A 78 -1.69 17.46 -8.29
C ASN A 78 -1.21 16.04 -8.66
N PRO A 79 0.10 15.75 -8.64
CA PRO A 79 0.62 14.43 -8.99
C PRO A 79 0.10 13.31 -8.08
N PHE A 80 -0.45 13.65 -6.92
CA PHE A 80 -0.98 12.70 -5.95
C PHE A 80 -2.49 12.44 -6.07
N GLU A 81 -3.20 13.18 -6.93
CA GLU A 81 -4.68 13.23 -6.97
C GLU A 81 -5.34 11.84 -7.09
N HIS A 82 -4.67 10.92 -7.79
CA HIS A 82 -5.15 9.58 -8.12
C HIS A 82 -4.34 8.46 -7.46
N LEU A 83 -3.51 8.77 -6.47
CA LEU A 83 -2.85 7.73 -5.67
C LEU A 83 -3.89 7.01 -4.83
N THR A 84 -4.08 5.73 -5.14
CA THR A 84 -5.10 4.88 -4.49
C THR A 84 -4.50 3.75 -3.66
N LYS A 85 -3.22 3.46 -3.85
CA LYS A 85 -2.52 2.38 -3.15
C LYS A 85 -1.02 2.62 -3.09
N ILE A 86 -0.40 2.03 -2.08
CA ILE A 86 1.05 1.94 -1.90
C ILE A 86 1.48 0.50 -2.08
N ILE A 87 2.59 0.30 -2.76
CA ILE A 87 3.21 -1.00 -2.96
C ILE A 87 4.54 -0.98 -2.22
N PHE A 88 4.71 -1.87 -1.25
CA PHE A 88 5.99 -2.10 -0.60
C PHE A 88 6.63 -3.34 -1.22
N GLU A 89 7.62 -3.13 -2.09
CA GLU A 89 8.53 -4.19 -2.54
C GLU A 89 9.53 -4.47 -1.41
N PHE A 90 9.11 -5.30 -0.46
CA PHE A 90 9.82 -5.48 0.81
C PHE A 90 11.11 -6.29 0.64
N THR A 91 11.18 -7.13 -0.39
CA THR A 91 12.35 -7.95 -0.71
C THR A 91 12.35 -8.34 -2.18
N THR A 92 13.51 -8.50 -2.80
CA THR A 92 13.67 -9.06 -4.15
C THR A 92 14.15 -10.53 -4.13
N LEU A 93 14.34 -11.11 -2.93
CA LEU A 93 14.57 -12.54 -2.76
C LEU A 93 13.30 -13.32 -3.07
N CYS A 94 13.46 -14.44 -3.77
CA CYS A 94 12.37 -15.34 -4.15
C CYS A 94 12.89 -16.76 -4.20
N ASN A 95 12.04 -17.71 -3.83
CA ASN A 95 12.31 -19.15 -3.88
C ASN A 95 11.98 -19.75 -5.26
N PHE A 96 11.31 -19.00 -6.13
CA PHE A 96 11.02 -19.41 -7.51
C PHE A 96 11.94 -18.68 -8.51
N ASN A 97 12.00 -19.21 -9.73
CA ASN A 97 12.76 -18.67 -10.86
C ASN A 97 11.89 -18.53 -12.13
N CYS A 98 10.67 -17.97 -11.97
CA CYS A 98 9.66 -17.91 -13.03
C CYS A 98 10.20 -17.30 -14.33
N ALA A 99 9.80 -17.86 -15.47
CA ALA A 99 10.32 -17.49 -16.79
C ALA A 99 10.03 -16.03 -17.23
N HIS A 100 9.11 -15.34 -16.56
CA HIS A 100 8.70 -13.95 -16.86
C HIS A 100 9.12 -12.97 -15.76
N CYS A 101 9.84 -13.41 -14.74
CA CYS A 101 10.09 -12.61 -13.54
C CYS A 101 10.98 -11.40 -13.85
N TYR A 102 10.48 -10.19 -13.59
CA TYR A 102 11.27 -8.96 -13.73
C TYR A 102 12.40 -8.87 -12.69
N ASN A 103 12.24 -9.51 -11.53
CA ASN A 103 13.25 -9.58 -10.46
C ASN A 103 14.42 -10.52 -10.75
N THR A 104 14.50 -11.13 -11.94
CA THR A 104 15.59 -12.06 -12.29
C THR A 104 16.97 -11.38 -12.29
N ARG A 105 17.04 -10.11 -12.69
CA ARG A 105 18.30 -9.37 -12.87
C ARG A 105 18.53 -8.23 -11.88
N VAL A 106 17.64 -8.08 -10.90
CA VAL A 106 17.77 -7.03 -9.89
C VAL A 106 18.64 -7.54 -8.73
N PRO A 107 19.38 -6.65 -8.04
CA PRO A 107 20.08 -7.01 -6.81
C PRO A 107 19.14 -7.65 -5.79
N ARG A 108 19.62 -8.69 -5.11
CA ARG A 108 18.87 -9.39 -4.06
C ARG A 108 18.99 -8.63 -2.75
N LEU A 109 17.92 -7.96 -2.36
CA LEU A 109 17.84 -7.06 -1.22
C LEU A 109 16.57 -7.36 -0.43
N THR A 110 16.62 -7.08 0.87
CA THR A 110 15.45 -7.05 1.75
C THR A 110 15.49 -5.71 2.48
N GLU A 111 14.33 -5.10 2.71
CA GLU A 111 14.20 -3.87 3.49
C GLU A 111 14.90 -4.03 4.85
N ALA A 112 15.75 -3.06 5.18
CA ALA A 112 16.53 -3.04 6.41
C ALA A 112 15.92 -2.12 7.46
N ASN A 113 15.00 -1.23 7.07
CA ASN A 113 14.37 -0.25 7.94
C ASN A 113 12.83 -0.27 7.81
N PRO A 114 12.15 -1.27 8.38
CA PRO A 114 10.68 -1.31 8.42
C PRO A 114 10.05 -0.10 9.15
N GLU A 115 10.78 0.53 10.06
CA GLU A 115 10.29 1.73 10.78
C GLU A 115 10.11 2.92 9.84
N LEU A 116 11.02 3.10 8.87
CA LEU A 116 10.88 4.13 7.84
C LEU A 116 9.64 3.88 6.96
N LEU A 117 9.36 2.61 6.64
CA LEU A 117 8.13 2.26 5.92
C LEU A 117 6.88 2.52 6.76
N ALA A 118 6.93 2.29 8.07
CA ALA A 118 5.82 2.62 8.98
C ALA A 118 5.55 4.13 9.04
N GLN A 119 6.62 4.95 9.06
CA GLN A 119 6.51 6.41 9.00
C GLN A 119 5.90 6.85 7.66
N ALA A 120 6.40 6.31 6.54
CA ALA A 120 5.86 6.59 5.21
C ALA A 120 4.38 6.19 5.09
N ALA A 121 4.00 5.02 5.60
CA ALA A 121 2.61 4.58 5.66
C ALA A 121 1.74 5.56 6.47
N GLY A 122 2.26 6.09 7.58
CA GLY A 122 1.60 7.15 8.35
C GLY A 122 1.30 8.40 7.52
N THR A 123 2.25 8.84 6.69
CA THR A 123 2.06 9.97 5.76
C THR A 123 1.01 9.66 4.70
N PHE A 124 1.06 8.46 4.09
CA PHE A 124 0.09 8.07 3.07
C PHE A 124 -1.34 7.92 3.63
N LEU A 125 -1.47 7.47 4.87
CA LEU A 125 -2.76 7.40 5.56
C LEU A 125 -3.37 8.80 5.79
N GLN A 126 -2.54 9.81 6.12
CA GLN A 126 -3.02 11.20 6.23
C GLN A 126 -3.56 11.73 4.90
N MET A 127 -3.00 11.28 3.77
CA MET A 127 -3.50 11.60 2.42
C MET A 127 -4.78 10.85 2.03
N GLY A 128 -5.29 9.99 2.93
CA GLY A 128 -6.47 9.15 2.69
C GLY A 128 -6.20 7.85 1.92
N ILE A 129 -4.94 7.45 1.75
CA ILE A 129 -4.60 6.19 1.07
C ILE A 129 -4.80 5.03 2.05
N ARG A 130 -5.72 4.12 1.73
CA ARG A 130 -6.12 3.01 2.62
C ARG A 130 -5.72 1.63 2.10
N ARG A 131 -4.99 1.53 0.99
CA ARG A 131 -4.55 0.24 0.43
C ARG A 131 -3.03 0.12 0.41
N PHE A 132 -2.53 -0.96 1.02
CA PHE A 132 -1.12 -1.31 1.10
C PHE A 132 -0.90 -2.74 0.60
N ASP A 133 -0.15 -2.87 -0.47
CA ASP A 133 0.17 -4.16 -1.07
C ASP A 133 1.63 -4.52 -0.74
N PHE A 134 1.83 -5.63 -0.03
CA PHE A 134 3.15 -6.20 0.26
C PHE A 134 3.52 -7.17 -0.85
N ILE A 135 4.59 -6.83 -1.56
CA ILE A 135 5.09 -7.57 -2.72
C ILE A 135 6.59 -7.86 -2.58
N GLY A 136 7.17 -8.47 -3.61
CA GLY A 136 8.59 -8.70 -3.70
C GLY A 136 8.98 -9.69 -4.77
N GLY A 137 10.10 -10.35 -4.54
CA GLY A 137 10.26 -11.73 -4.99
C GLY A 137 9.24 -12.62 -4.28
N GLU A 138 9.47 -12.96 -3.01
CA GLU A 138 8.50 -13.64 -2.15
C GLU A 138 8.57 -13.11 -0.71
N VAL A 139 7.78 -12.08 -0.43
CA VAL A 139 7.74 -11.40 0.87
C VAL A 139 7.31 -12.33 2.00
N SER A 140 6.40 -13.28 1.74
CA SER A 140 5.98 -14.24 2.77
C SER A 140 7.15 -15.07 3.31
N ARG A 141 8.17 -15.35 2.49
CA ARG A 141 9.31 -16.19 2.86
C ARG A 141 10.50 -15.39 3.36
N TYR A 142 10.82 -14.27 2.70
CA TYR A 142 12.08 -13.56 2.92
C TYR A 142 11.93 -12.17 3.57
N GLY A 143 10.71 -11.67 3.76
CA GLY A 143 10.45 -10.34 4.30
C GLY A 143 10.42 -10.26 5.82
N ASN A 144 11.50 -10.58 6.53
CA ASN A 144 11.49 -10.54 7.99
C ASN A 144 10.96 -9.18 8.53
N GLY A 145 9.93 -9.22 9.39
CA GLY A 145 9.28 -8.03 9.93
C GLY A 145 8.14 -7.42 9.10
N TRP A 146 7.87 -7.91 7.88
CA TRP A 146 6.79 -7.36 7.04
C TRP A 146 5.42 -7.46 7.70
N LEU A 147 5.18 -8.56 8.43
CA LEU A 147 3.89 -8.83 9.07
C LEU A 147 3.64 -7.92 10.29
N GLU A 148 4.71 -7.57 11.01
CA GLU A 148 4.64 -6.59 12.09
C GLU A 148 4.36 -5.19 11.54
N LEU A 149 4.97 -4.81 10.41
CA LEU A 149 4.64 -3.57 9.72
C LEU A 149 3.17 -3.55 9.25
N ALA A 150 2.67 -4.66 8.70
CA ALA A 150 1.25 -4.79 8.34
C ALA A 150 0.34 -4.55 9.55
N ARG A 151 0.67 -5.14 10.71
CA ARG A 151 -0.06 -4.93 11.97
C ARG A 151 -0.07 -3.45 12.38
N GLN A 152 1.09 -2.79 12.38
CA GLN A 152 1.20 -1.37 12.74
C GLN A 152 0.38 -0.45 11.82
N ILE A 153 0.31 -0.77 10.54
CA ILE A 153 -0.53 -0.05 9.58
C ILE A 153 -2.00 -0.30 9.91
N ARG A 154 -2.40 -1.56 10.09
CA ARG A 154 -3.79 -1.95 10.39
C ARG A 154 -4.33 -1.30 11.65
N THR A 155 -3.52 -1.15 12.70
CA THR A 155 -3.96 -0.54 13.97
C THR A 155 -4.41 0.93 13.83
N ARG A 156 -4.19 1.56 12.67
CA ARG A 156 -4.61 2.94 12.38
C ARG A 156 -6.00 3.05 11.74
N GLY A 157 -6.66 1.93 11.42
CA GLY A 157 -8.01 1.94 10.86
C GLY A 157 -8.45 0.57 10.34
N ASP A 158 -9.70 0.21 10.66
CA ASP A 158 -10.29 -1.07 10.24
C ASP A 158 -10.63 -1.14 8.75
N ASP A 159 -10.80 0.03 8.11
CA ASP A 159 -11.03 0.19 6.67
C ASP A 159 -9.76 -0.03 5.83
N ILE A 160 -8.60 -0.15 6.46
CA ILE A 160 -7.33 -0.33 5.77
C ILE A 160 -7.24 -1.73 5.17
N VAL A 161 -6.98 -1.77 3.86
CA VAL A 161 -6.77 -2.97 3.07
C VAL A 161 -5.29 -3.28 3.00
N ILE A 162 -4.91 -4.42 3.56
CA ILE A 162 -3.55 -4.98 3.46
C ILE A 162 -3.60 -6.26 2.63
N SER A 163 -2.80 -6.29 1.56
CA SER A 163 -2.71 -7.42 0.64
C SER A 163 -1.32 -8.05 0.68
N LEU A 164 -1.26 -9.38 0.79
CA LEU A 164 -0.06 -10.16 0.54
C LEU A 164 -0.08 -10.65 -0.92
N TYR A 165 0.93 -10.28 -1.72
CA TYR A 165 1.17 -10.93 -3.01
C TYR A 165 2.15 -12.10 -2.81
N THR A 166 1.76 -13.28 -3.26
CA THR A 166 2.56 -14.50 -3.05
C THR A 166 2.48 -15.45 -4.25
N ASN A 167 3.52 -16.24 -4.43
CA ASN A 167 3.57 -17.36 -5.36
C ASN A 167 2.90 -18.63 -4.80
N GLY A 168 2.51 -18.64 -3.52
CA GLY A 168 1.76 -19.74 -2.89
C GLY A 168 2.61 -20.95 -2.47
N TRP A 169 3.93 -20.81 -2.38
CA TRP A 169 4.84 -21.91 -2.03
C TRP A 169 4.52 -22.65 -0.72
N TRP A 170 3.89 -21.96 0.24
CA TRP A 170 3.54 -22.47 1.57
C TRP A 170 2.25 -23.30 1.60
N LEU A 171 1.52 -23.39 0.50
CA LEU A 171 0.32 -24.21 0.39
C LEU A 171 0.66 -25.70 0.47
N GLU A 172 -0.12 -26.44 1.25
CA GLU A 172 0.08 -27.87 1.55
C GLU A 172 1.46 -28.17 2.19
N GLN A 173 2.13 -27.16 2.77
CA GLN A 173 3.39 -27.35 3.49
C GLN A 173 3.13 -27.57 4.98
N SER A 174 4.01 -28.37 5.60
CA SER A 174 4.14 -28.54 7.04
C SER A 174 5.51 -28.05 7.50
N HIS A 175 5.61 -27.48 8.69
CA HIS A 175 6.86 -27.04 9.33
C HIS A 175 7.71 -26.16 8.40
N PHE A 176 7.22 -24.96 8.11
CA PHE A 176 7.90 -24.03 7.22
C PHE A 176 8.17 -22.68 7.87
N GLN A 177 9.18 -21.97 7.36
CA GLN A 177 9.51 -20.62 7.81
C GLN A 177 8.91 -19.56 6.88
N ALA A 178 8.14 -18.64 7.44
CA ALA A 178 7.57 -17.49 6.76
C ALA A 178 7.52 -16.29 7.72
N ALA A 179 7.56 -15.06 7.19
CA ALA A 179 7.49 -13.82 7.97
C ALA A 179 8.49 -13.75 9.16
N GLY A 180 9.63 -14.44 9.07
CA GLY A 180 10.64 -14.52 10.13
C GLY A 180 10.32 -15.49 11.28
N LYS A 181 9.32 -16.36 11.13
CA LYS A 181 8.95 -17.37 12.14
C LYS A 181 8.58 -18.71 11.52
N GLU A 182 8.52 -19.74 12.35
CA GLU A 182 8.13 -21.09 11.97
C GLU A 182 6.64 -21.30 12.17
N TYR A 183 6.01 -22.02 11.23
CA TYR A 183 4.62 -22.42 11.28
C TYR A 183 4.51 -23.93 11.11
N ALA A 184 3.66 -24.57 11.90
CA ALA A 184 3.40 -26.00 11.83
C ALA A 184 2.72 -26.38 10.52
N ASP A 185 1.80 -25.57 10.03
CA ASP A 185 1.08 -25.81 8.77
C ASP A 185 0.54 -24.52 8.12
N THR A 186 -0.10 -24.70 6.96
CA THR A 186 -0.75 -23.61 6.23
C THR A 186 -1.84 -22.90 7.05
N TRP A 187 -2.60 -23.61 7.88
CA TRP A 187 -3.72 -23.03 8.62
C TRP A 187 -3.24 -22.06 9.69
N GLU A 188 -2.23 -22.45 10.46
CA GLU A 188 -1.61 -21.59 11.46
C GLU A 188 -1.08 -20.30 10.82
N TYR A 189 -0.45 -20.40 9.64
CA TYR A 189 0.01 -19.23 8.92
C TYR A 189 -1.14 -18.29 8.51
N LEU A 190 -2.24 -18.83 7.98
CA LEU A 190 -3.40 -18.02 7.58
C LEU A 190 -4.06 -17.31 8.77
N VAL A 191 -4.19 -17.99 9.91
CA VAL A 191 -4.71 -17.40 11.15
C VAL A 191 -3.84 -16.23 11.59
N ASP A 192 -2.53 -16.42 11.54
CA ASP A 192 -1.57 -15.39 11.92
C ASP A 192 -1.53 -14.20 10.95
N LEU A 193 -1.65 -14.43 9.64
CA LEU A 193 -1.84 -13.37 8.66
C LEU A 193 -3.05 -12.50 9.02
N LYS A 194 -4.19 -13.15 9.31
CA LYS A 194 -5.43 -12.45 9.68
C LYS A 194 -5.26 -11.67 10.98
N ALA A 195 -4.65 -12.26 12.00
CA ALA A 195 -4.41 -11.62 13.29
C ALA A 195 -3.54 -10.36 13.19
N ASN A 196 -2.61 -10.33 12.22
CA ASN A 196 -1.75 -9.18 11.95
C ASN A 196 -2.36 -8.19 10.93
N GLY A 197 -3.66 -8.31 10.64
CA GLY A 197 -4.38 -7.31 9.86
C GLY A 197 -4.34 -7.49 8.34
N VAL A 198 -3.70 -8.55 7.85
CA VAL A 198 -3.80 -8.92 6.44
C VAL A 198 -5.25 -9.22 6.12
N SER A 199 -5.72 -8.65 5.02
CA SER A 199 -7.11 -8.74 4.59
C SER A 199 -7.25 -9.56 3.31
N HIS A 200 -6.25 -9.50 2.43
CA HIS A 200 -6.27 -10.13 1.12
C HIS A 200 -5.01 -10.95 0.89
N VAL A 201 -5.17 -12.11 0.25
CA VAL A 201 -4.06 -12.92 -0.28
C VAL A 201 -4.20 -12.98 -1.79
N VAL A 202 -3.22 -12.45 -2.50
CA VAL A 202 -3.20 -12.36 -3.96
C VAL A 202 -2.24 -13.39 -4.52
N PHE A 203 -2.77 -14.42 -5.19
CA PHE A 203 -1.96 -15.39 -5.91
C PHE A 203 -1.66 -14.92 -7.31
N SER A 204 -0.40 -15.06 -7.70
CA SER A 204 -0.02 -14.78 -9.08
C SER A 204 -0.23 -16.05 -9.92
N LEU A 205 -1.06 -15.95 -10.97
CA LEU A 205 -1.40 -17.03 -11.89
C LEU A 205 -1.03 -16.63 -13.33
N ASP A 206 -0.58 -17.61 -14.12
CA ASP A 206 0.01 -17.34 -15.44
C ASP A 206 -0.68 -18.11 -16.57
N GLY A 207 -1.85 -18.67 -16.31
CA GLY A 207 -2.53 -19.62 -17.19
C GLY A 207 -3.24 -20.69 -16.38
N GLN A 208 -3.81 -21.67 -17.07
CA GLN A 208 -4.53 -22.78 -16.45
C GLN A 208 -3.62 -24.00 -16.31
N GLY A 209 -3.72 -24.70 -15.17
CA GLY A 209 -3.11 -26.01 -14.97
C GLY A 209 -1.61 -26.02 -15.24
N GLU A 210 -1.17 -26.94 -16.09
CA GLU A 210 0.23 -27.18 -16.41
C GLU A 210 0.93 -25.98 -17.05
N LEU A 211 0.20 -25.10 -17.75
CA LEU A 211 0.78 -23.88 -18.33
C LEU A 211 1.32 -22.94 -17.25
N HIS A 212 0.55 -22.78 -16.16
CA HIS A 212 0.99 -22.01 -15.00
C HIS A 212 2.18 -22.67 -14.31
N ASP A 213 2.12 -23.99 -14.13
CA ASP A 213 3.19 -24.74 -13.49
C ASP A 213 4.50 -24.65 -14.29
N ALA A 214 4.43 -24.77 -15.62
CA ALA A 214 5.56 -24.64 -16.52
C ALA A 214 6.15 -23.23 -16.50
N SER A 215 5.32 -22.18 -16.47
CA SER A 215 5.77 -20.79 -16.33
C SER A 215 6.67 -20.56 -15.12
N ARG A 216 6.31 -21.19 -14.01
CA ARG A 216 6.92 -21.00 -12.69
C ARG A 216 7.91 -22.08 -12.32
N HIS A 217 8.08 -23.06 -13.20
CA HIS A 217 8.88 -24.27 -12.98
C HIS A 217 8.50 -25.03 -11.71
N HIS A 218 7.19 -25.10 -11.43
CA HIS A 218 6.69 -25.76 -10.23
C HIS A 218 5.45 -26.61 -10.54
N PRO A 219 5.61 -27.91 -10.81
CA PRO A 219 4.51 -28.84 -11.00
C PRO A 219 3.51 -28.83 -9.83
N GLY A 220 2.23 -28.93 -10.16
CA GLY A 220 1.10 -28.99 -9.22
C GLY A 220 0.82 -27.67 -8.49
N LEU A 221 1.44 -26.55 -8.85
CA LEU A 221 1.24 -25.27 -8.19
C LEU A 221 -0.17 -24.71 -8.45
N TYR A 222 -0.65 -24.77 -9.69
CA TYR A 222 -1.98 -24.31 -10.05
C TYR A 222 -3.05 -24.99 -9.21
N ARG A 223 -2.99 -26.33 -9.11
CA ARG A 223 -3.90 -27.13 -8.29
C ARG A 223 -3.87 -26.66 -6.83
N ARG A 224 -2.67 -26.50 -6.25
CA ARG A 224 -2.50 -26.07 -4.85
C ARG A 224 -3.10 -24.70 -4.59
N ILE A 225 -2.88 -23.74 -5.49
CA ILE A 225 -3.47 -22.40 -5.39
C ILE A 225 -4.99 -22.50 -5.42
N MET A 226 -5.55 -23.22 -6.40
CA MET A 226 -6.99 -23.33 -6.58
C MET A 226 -7.68 -24.04 -5.40
N SER A 227 -7.08 -25.10 -4.85
CA SER A 227 -7.59 -25.78 -3.65
C SER A 227 -7.45 -24.91 -2.40
N GLY A 228 -6.38 -24.13 -2.29
CA GLY A 228 -6.11 -23.25 -1.15
C GLY A 228 -7.09 -22.07 -1.01
N LEU A 229 -7.76 -21.64 -2.09
CA LEU A 229 -8.67 -20.48 -2.04
C LEU A 229 -9.79 -20.65 -1.01
N ALA A 230 -10.30 -21.88 -0.84
CA ALA A 230 -11.34 -22.17 0.15
C ALA A 230 -10.83 -22.01 1.59
N GLN A 231 -9.63 -22.52 1.88
CA GLN A 231 -9.00 -22.42 3.20
C GLN A 231 -8.73 -20.95 3.59
N ILE A 232 -8.35 -20.11 2.63
CA ILE A 232 -8.11 -18.68 2.84
C ILE A 232 -9.41 -17.96 3.22
N ARG A 233 -10.51 -18.24 2.51
CA ARG A 233 -11.83 -17.71 2.88
C ARG A 233 -12.25 -18.16 4.28
N GLN A 234 -12.02 -19.42 4.60
CA GLN A 234 -12.35 -19.97 5.92
C GLN A 234 -11.56 -19.29 7.05
N ALA A 235 -10.32 -18.86 6.79
CA ALA A 235 -9.52 -18.06 7.71
C ALA A 235 -9.96 -16.58 7.81
N GLY A 236 -11.02 -16.17 7.11
CA GLY A 236 -11.52 -14.79 7.11
C GLY A 236 -10.68 -13.83 6.28
N LEU A 237 -9.89 -14.36 5.34
CA LEU A 237 -9.10 -13.60 4.36
C LEU A 237 -9.77 -13.64 2.98
N GLU A 238 -9.58 -12.61 2.18
CA GLU A 238 -10.13 -12.52 0.83
C GLU A 238 -9.10 -13.01 -0.21
N PRO A 239 -9.31 -14.18 -0.85
CA PRO A 239 -8.44 -14.62 -1.92
C PRO A 239 -8.66 -13.78 -3.18
N ARG A 240 -7.56 -13.40 -3.83
CA ARG A 240 -7.52 -12.72 -5.13
C ARG A 240 -6.54 -13.45 -6.03
N VAL A 241 -6.70 -13.24 -7.33
CA VAL A 241 -5.72 -13.70 -8.34
C VAL A 241 -5.24 -12.52 -9.16
N SER A 242 -3.94 -12.49 -9.44
CA SER A 242 -3.33 -11.58 -10.41
C SER A 242 -2.88 -12.41 -11.60
N LEU A 243 -3.45 -12.13 -12.77
CA LEU A 243 -3.24 -12.93 -13.98
C LEU A 243 -2.20 -12.27 -14.88
N LEU A 244 -1.19 -13.04 -15.29
CA LEU A 244 -0.29 -12.68 -16.38
C LEU A 244 -0.56 -13.59 -17.57
N ILE A 245 -1.22 -13.05 -18.59
CA ILE A 245 -1.55 -13.79 -19.81
C ILE A 245 -0.45 -13.56 -20.84
N ARG A 246 0.07 -14.64 -21.43
CA ARG A 246 1.03 -14.57 -22.54
C ARG A 246 0.42 -15.20 -23.80
N PRO A 247 0.66 -14.63 -25.00
CA PRO A 247 0.16 -15.18 -26.26
C PRO A 247 0.62 -16.61 -26.52
N LYS A 248 1.83 -16.99 -26.09
CA LYS A 248 2.43 -18.30 -26.36
C LYS A 248 1.78 -19.47 -25.60
N TRP A 249 0.72 -19.21 -24.83
CA TRP A 249 0.03 -20.19 -23.98
C TRP A 249 -1.47 -20.25 -24.23
N SER A 250 -1.97 -19.60 -25.29
CA SER A 250 -3.36 -19.74 -25.75
C SER A 250 -3.56 -20.91 -26.72
N ASP A 251 -2.48 -21.56 -27.17
CA ASP A 251 -2.49 -22.47 -28.32
C ASP A 251 -2.32 -23.96 -27.93
N SER A 252 -2.59 -24.31 -26.67
CA SER A 252 -2.54 -25.69 -26.17
C SER A 252 -3.92 -26.17 -25.75
#